data_AF-A0A3M1R0X6-F1
#
_entry.id   AF-A0A3M1R0X6-F1
#
_cell.length_a   1.000
_cell.length_b   1.000
_cell.length_c   1.000
_cell.angle_alpha   90.00
_cell.angle_beta   90.00
_cell.angle_gamma   90.00
#
_symmetry.space_group_name_H-M   'P 1'
#
loop_
_entity.id
_entity.type
_entity.pdbx_description
1 polymer ?
#
loop_
_entity_poly.entity_id
_entity_poly.type
_entity_poly.pdbx_seq_one_letter_code
_entity_poly.pdbx_strand_id
1 'polypeptide(L)'
;LVDDDKPRVVGGRSENIRYTAAGLGSHDTQHQYRRPLSRGATATRCRTFHCKLTDASIVHLNEQINEWADADDEIEIKFATSSVGVIEGKHNDPHLIITVFY
;
A
#
# COMPACT_ATOMS: atom_id res chain seq x y z
N LEU A 1 -26.61 -34.05 37.71
CA LEU A 1 -26.20 -34.28 36.32
C LEU A 1 -27.21 -33.64 35.39
N VAL A 2 -27.13 -32.31 35.22
CA VAL A 2 -27.22 -31.58 33.95
C VAL A 2 -26.65 -30.20 34.29
N ASP A 3 -25.40 -29.95 33.91
CA ASP A 3 -24.79 -28.62 33.97
C ASP A 3 -25.36 -27.76 32.83
N ASP A 4 -25.79 -26.56 33.18
CA ASP A 4 -26.37 -25.55 32.30
C ASP A 4 -25.25 -24.91 31.45
N ASP A 5 -25.01 -25.46 30.25
CA ASP A 5 -23.98 -24.98 29.31
C ASP A 5 -24.45 -23.70 28.61
N LYS A 6 -24.15 -22.55 29.22
CA LYS A 6 -24.29 -21.24 28.57
C LYS A 6 -23.07 -20.98 27.67
N PRO A 7 -23.26 -20.57 26.41
CA PRO A 7 -22.15 -20.26 25.52
C PRO A 7 -21.34 -19.08 26.06
N ARG A 8 -20.05 -19.32 26.33
CA ARG A 8 -19.08 -18.27 26.66
C ARG A 8 -18.88 -17.38 25.44
N VAL A 9 -19.39 -16.15 25.50
CA VAL A 9 -19.01 -15.08 24.56
C VAL A 9 -17.54 -14.74 24.82
N VAL A 10 -16.66 -15.33 24.01
CA VAL A 10 -15.25 -14.92 23.94
C VAL A 10 -15.25 -13.55 23.28
N GLY A 11 -14.99 -12.51 24.08
CA GLY A 11 -14.82 -11.15 23.60
C GLY A 11 -13.67 -11.09 22.59
N GLY A 12 -14.03 -11.14 21.31
CA GLY A 12 -13.13 -10.84 20.22
C GLY A 12 -12.67 -9.40 20.37
N ARG A 13 -11.36 -9.23 20.58
CA ARG A 13 -10.71 -7.93 20.63
C ARG A 13 -11.05 -7.22 19.32
N SER A 14 -11.83 -6.15 19.38
CA SER A 14 -12.06 -5.27 18.24
C SER A 14 -10.73 -4.62 17.87
N GLU A 15 -10.02 -5.23 16.94
CA GLU A 15 -8.95 -4.55 16.23
C GLU A 15 -9.63 -3.48 15.39
N ASN A 16 -9.70 -2.28 15.96
CA ASN A 16 -10.16 -1.09 15.28
C ASN A 16 -9.27 -0.89 14.05
N ILE A 17 -9.75 -1.33 12.88
CA ILE A 17 -9.14 -0.97 11.60
C ILE A 17 -9.33 0.54 11.47
N ARG A 18 -8.30 1.29 11.81
CA ARG A 18 -8.24 2.73 11.62
C ARG A 18 -8.02 2.98 10.13
N TYR A 19 -9.10 3.12 9.38
CA TYR A 19 -9.06 3.78 8.09
C TYR A 19 -8.84 5.28 8.34
N THR A 20 -7.59 5.73 8.33
CA THR A 20 -7.30 7.15 8.13
C THR A 20 -7.53 7.46 6.66
N ALA A 21 -8.71 8.01 6.35
CA ALA A 21 -8.94 8.71 5.11
C ALA A 21 -8.03 9.95 5.07
N ALA A 22 -6.99 9.91 4.24
CA ALA A 22 -6.12 11.07 4.00
C ALA A 22 -6.37 11.55 2.56
N GLY A 23 -6.93 12.75 2.48
CA GLY A 23 -7.18 13.43 1.22
C GLY A 23 -5.91 13.74 0.45
N LEU A 24 -6.14 13.99 -0.84
CA LEU A 24 -5.25 14.54 -1.86
C LEU A 24 -4.14 15.44 -1.28
N GLY A 25 -2.95 14.88 -1.14
CA GLY A 25 -1.76 15.56 -0.68
C GLY A 25 -0.68 14.52 -0.49
N SER A 26 0.53 14.80 -0.97
CA SER A 26 1.70 13.92 -0.84
C SER A 26 1.91 13.55 0.63
N HIS A 27 1.34 12.42 1.05
CA HIS A 27 1.46 11.92 2.40
C HIS A 27 2.78 11.15 2.45
N ASP A 28 3.88 11.90 2.53
CA ASP A 28 5.07 11.40 3.21
C ASP A 28 4.73 11.26 4.70
N THR A 29 3.77 10.39 5.02
CA THR A 29 3.82 9.68 6.28
C THR A 29 4.96 8.69 6.17
N GLN A 30 6.18 9.20 6.32
CA GLN A 30 7.19 8.49 7.08
C GLN A 30 6.64 8.29 8.50
N HIS A 31 5.65 7.41 8.65
CA HIS A 31 5.70 6.50 9.78
C HIS A 31 7.07 5.83 9.64
N GLN A 32 8.04 6.27 10.43
CA GLN A 32 9.39 5.70 10.43
C GLN A 32 9.22 4.18 10.52
N TYR A 33 9.38 3.52 9.38
CA TYR A 33 9.13 2.10 9.28
C TYR A 33 10.14 1.44 10.21
N ARG A 34 9.64 0.77 11.25
CA ARG A 34 10.49 0.23 12.33
C ARG A 34 11.49 -0.81 11.84
N ARG A 35 11.20 -1.46 10.71
CA ARG A 35 12.04 -2.49 10.11
C ARG A 35 13.06 -1.85 9.16
N PRO A 36 14.35 -2.17 9.29
CA PRO A 36 15.36 -1.76 8.32
C PRO A 36 15.09 -2.41 6.96
N LEU A 37 15.59 -1.78 5.90
CA LEU A 37 15.54 -2.34 4.56
C LEU A 37 16.39 -3.62 4.51
N SER A 38 15.89 -4.62 3.80
CA SER A 38 16.56 -5.91 3.64
C SER A 38 17.25 -5.96 2.29
N ARG A 39 18.57 -6.13 2.27
CA ARG A 39 19.34 -6.42 1.05
C ARG A 39 19.17 -7.87 0.55
N GLY A 40 18.24 -8.63 1.14
CA GLY A 40 17.97 -10.03 0.81
C GLY A 40 16.77 -10.20 -0.13
N ALA A 41 16.37 -11.45 -0.39
CA ALA A 41 15.25 -11.78 -1.28
C ALA A 41 13.85 -11.39 -0.74
N THR A 42 13.77 -10.92 0.50
CA THR A 42 12.50 -10.59 1.16
C THR A 42 12.25 -9.09 1.13
N ALA A 43 11.10 -8.69 0.58
CA ALA A 43 10.62 -7.33 0.69
C ALA A 43 10.21 -7.01 2.13
N THR A 44 10.54 -5.82 2.60
CA THR A 44 10.23 -5.34 3.96
C THR A 44 9.23 -4.21 3.96
N ARG A 45 9.11 -3.52 2.82
CA ARG A 45 8.23 -2.39 2.60
C ARG A 45 7.51 -2.57 1.27
N CYS A 46 6.43 -1.82 1.11
CA CYS A 46 5.76 -1.67 -0.16
C CYS A 46 5.41 -0.20 -0.39
N ARG A 47 5.32 0.18 -1.65
CA ARG A 47 4.85 1.51 -2.08
C ARG A 47 3.91 1.31 -3.26
N THR A 48 2.72 1.91 -3.16
CA THR A 48 1.73 1.88 -4.23
C THR A 48 1.75 3.21 -4.97
N PHE A 49 1.89 3.11 -6.27
CA PHE A 49 1.78 4.19 -7.23
C PHE A 49 0.51 3.96 -8.05
N HIS A 50 -0.11 5.03 -8.51
CA HIS A 50 -1.22 4.91 -9.45
C HIS A 50 -1.27 6.10 -10.40
N CYS A 51 -1.80 5.90 -11.59
CA CYS A 51 -2.03 6.97 -12.53
C CYS A 51 -3.31 6.70 -13.34
N LYS A 52 -3.86 7.75 -13.97
CA LYS A 52 -4.91 7.58 -14.97
C LYS A 52 -4.40 6.74 -16.13
N LEU A 53 -5.27 5.94 -16.74
CA LEU A 53 -4.90 5.10 -17.89
C LEU A 53 -4.79 5.92 -19.18
N THR A 54 -3.76 6.76 -19.26
CA THR A 54 -3.41 7.60 -20.41
C THR A 54 -1.90 7.55 -20.62
N ASP A 55 -1.44 7.65 -21.88
CA ASP A 55 -0.01 7.51 -22.19
C ASP A 55 0.87 8.51 -21.44
N ALA A 56 0.45 9.78 -21.39
CA ALA A 56 1.19 10.83 -20.67
C ALA A 56 1.31 10.52 -19.16
N SER A 57 0.24 9.99 -18.55
CA SER A 57 0.25 9.63 -17.13
C SER A 57 1.14 8.42 -16.85
N ILE A 58 1.20 7.45 -17.76
CA ILE A 58 2.06 6.27 -17.64
C ILE A 58 3.53 6.65 -17.74
N VAL A 59 3.90 7.53 -18.68
CA VAL A 59 5.27 8.05 -18.77
C VAL A 59 5.67 8.76 -17.48
N HIS A 60 4.80 9.64 -16.97
CA HIS A 60 5.05 10.34 -15.72
C HIS A 60 5.09 9.41 -14.49
N LEU A 61 4.34 8.29 -14.51
CA LEU A 61 4.41 7.27 -13.47
C LEU A 61 5.78 6.59 -13.43
N ASN A 62 6.35 6.28 -14.60
CA ASN A 62 7.67 5.68 -14.70
C ASN A 62 8.76 6.61 -14.15
N GLU A 63 8.69 7.90 -14.49
CA GLU A 63 9.59 8.92 -13.94
C GLU A 63 9.53 8.96 -12.42
N GLN A 64 8.32 9.01 -11.85
CA GLN A 64 8.13 9.03 -10.39
C GLN A 64 8.65 7.77 -9.69
N ILE A 65 8.47 6.59 -10.28
CA ILE A 65 8.98 5.33 -9.71
C ILE A 65 10.50 5.31 -9.72
N ASN A 66 11.13 5.71 -10.84
CA ASN A 66 12.59 5.74 -10.96
C ASN A 66 13.21 6.80 -10.05
N GLU A 67 12.68 8.02 -10.03
CA GLU A 67 13.14 9.09 -9.14
C GLU A 67 13.02 8.67 -7.67
N TRP A 68 11.95 7.98 -7.31
CA TRP A 68 11.79 7.45 -5.96
C TRP A 68 12.82 6.35 -5.64
N ALA A 69 13.10 5.43 -6.56
CA ALA A 69 14.06 4.36 -6.35
C ALA A 69 15.50 4.90 -6.27
N ASP A 70 15.83 5.90 -7.09
CA ASP A 70 17.15 6.52 -7.15
C ASP A 70 17.43 7.47 -5.97
N ALA A 71 16.40 7.83 -5.18
CA ALA A 71 16.55 8.74 -4.04
C ALA A 71 17.28 8.10 -2.84
N ASP A 72 17.35 6.76 -2.77
CA ASP A 72 18.00 6.03 -1.69
C ASP A 72 18.59 4.71 -2.22
N ASP A 73 19.93 4.60 -2.20
CA ASP A 73 20.68 3.41 -2.65
C ASP A 73 20.31 2.13 -1.88
N GLU A 74 19.63 2.23 -0.73
CA GLU A 74 19.12 1.07 0.00
C GLU A 74 17.82 0.50 -0.59
N ILE A 75 17.16 1.23 -1.50
CA ILE A 75 15.95 0.77 -2.16
C ILE A 75 16.32 -0.25 -3.24
N GLU A 76 15.96 -1.50 -2.99
CA GLU A 76 16.12 -2.58 -3.96
C GLU A 76 14.76 -3.19 -4.28
N ILE A 77 14.26 -2.97 -5.49
CA ILE A 77 12.95 -3.49 -5.90
C ILE A 77 13.03 -5.00 -6.06
N LYS A 78 12.24 -5.73 -5.26
CA LYS A 78 12.21 -7.21 -5.27
C LYS A 78 11.20 -7.72 -6.28
N PHE A 79 9.99 -7.15 -6.25
CA PHE A 79 8.96 -7.45 -7.23
C PHE A 79 7.92 -6.32 -7.27
N ALA A 80 7.15 -6.27 -8.35
CA ALA A 80 6.04 -5.35 -8.50
C ALA A 80 4.79 -6.09 -8.97
N THR A 81 3.62 -5.60 -8.55
CA THR A 81 2.32 -6.10 -8.99
C THR A 81 1.54 -4.96 -9.63
N SER A 82 0.91 -5.22 -10.77
CA SER A 82 0.05 -4.25 -11.44
C SER A 82 -1.40 -4.71 -11.44
N SER A 83 -2.33 -3.79 -11.25
CA SER A 83 -3.75 -3.99 -11.47
C SER A 83 -4.37 -2.77 -12.15
N VAL A 84 -5.48 -2.99 -12.86
CA VAL A 84 -6.30 -1.91 -13.40
C VAL A 84 -7.59 -1.88 -12.60
N GLY A 85 -7.96 -0.72 -12.07
CA GLY A 85 -9.13 -0.57 -11.23
C GLY A 85 -9.62 0.88 -11.20
N VAL A 86 -10.73 1.10 -10.50
CA VAL A 86 -11.27 2.44 -10.26
C VAL A 86 -10.85 2.87 -8.87
N ILE A 87 -10.19 4.03 -8.76
CA ILE A 87 -9.92 4.66 -7.46
C ILE A 87 -11.10 5.59 -7.16
N GLU A 88 -11.71 5.40 -6.00
CA GLU A 88 -12.86 6.22 -5.59
C GLU A 88 -12.45 7.69 -5.46
N GLY A 89 -13.12 8.55 -6.22
CA GLY A 89 -12.87 9.98 -6.27
C GLY A 89 -14.05 10.74 -6.87
N LYS A 90 -13.85 12.00 -7.25
CA LYS A 90 -14.92 12.81 -7.88
C LYS A 90 -15.35 12.27 -9.25
N HIS A 91 -14.43 11.63 -9.96
CA HIS A 91 -14.66 10.99 -11.25
C HIS A 91 -14.15 9.54 -11.19
N ASN A 92 -14.98 8.60 -11.61
CA ASN A 92 -14.65 7.17 -11.62
C ASN A 92 -13.89 6.83 -12.91
N ASP A 93 -12.64 7.24 -12.98
CA ASP A 93 -11.75 6.95 -14.10
C ASP A 93 -10.99 5.63 -13.86
N PRO A 94 -10.67 4.85 -14.91
CA PRO A 94 -9.80 3.70 -14.79
C PRO A 94 -8.36 4.16 -14.52
N HIS A 95 -7.75 3.55 -13.52
CA HIS A 95 -6.38 3.80 -13.09
C HIS A 95 -5.54 2.53 -13.23
N LEU A 96 -4.30 2.73 -13.67
CA LEU A 96 -3.23 1.74 -13.50
C LEU A 96 -2.70 1.89 -12.07
N ILE A 97 -2.67 0.79 -11.32
CA ILE A 97 -2.19 0.72 -9.95
C ILE A 97 -0.99 -0.22 -9.95
N ILE A 98 0.15 0.26 -9.45
CA ILE A 98 1.39 -0.51 -9.34
C ILE A 98 1.81 -0.51 -7.89
N THR A 99 1.97 -1.68 -7.30
CA THR A 99 2.56 -1.83 -5.97
C THR A 99 3.93 -2.45 -6.09
N VAL A 100 4.94 -1.71 -5.66
CA VAL A 100 6.33 -2.11 -5.63
C VAL A 100 6.67 -2.62 -4.23
N PHE A 101 7.31 -3.79 -4.17
CA PHE A 101 7.78 -4.42 -2.93
C PHE A 101 9.32 -4.36 -2.90
N TYR A 102 9.87 -3.77 -1.83
CA TYR A 102 11.29 -3.45 -1.67
C TYR A 102 11.77 -3.71 -0.23
#